data_AF-A0A4Z1ABU0-F1
#
_entry.id   AF-A0A4Z1ABU0-F1
#
_cell.length_a   1.000
_cell.length_b   1.000
_cell.length_c   1.000
_cell.angle_alpha   90.00
_cell.angle_beta   90.00
_cell.angle_gamma   90.00
#
_symmetry.space_group_name_H-M   'P 1'
#
loop_
_entity.id
_entity.type
_entity.pdbx_description
1 polymer ?
#
loop_
_entity_poly.entity_id
_entity_poly.type
_entity_poly.pdbx_seq_one_letter_code
_entity_poly.pdbx_strand_id
1 'polypeptide(L)'
;MKRSPFLCLFLTISLASLSETIPKSNLSDPSELLAEKGFESQEKTIQVLGASKTIRVVYKPEGNKRQFAKLVLETAATYITKVAEYLNVVPNANVFTIKDITDGTTARNEGSVIYLPFAYPDPNLPIQAPLLYHEIGHLWFGQDPRWISEGVSSFLPIAMTKSGNLDLDPLEIHKIKSWWGFFNPLPTNDSPLGDKSKGIENIQSNFPLYYEKTFKIQYLLFLELGNERYRNFLLSLMDPNHETWHDYFIAPSQLVLEKRSKGVLDLLKLQKDLNWDKYLSGWVLQSGYHSESKSILIDSDGDSLVDLEEFKLGTNPKEWDSDKDGLGDFAEVVLGTNPIEPNDRDGFQNKIRNHGIIFDGIKDDWEFLDPKTITVQNQKNQNPFHIEFRYFLKDKILYGMLAATKPFRELFPKGKDLYFFFADLSKQKERIGFGFKMNPNDAFGWEFERAKGKKRYVLGKSGHVFEFQIDTSEHPDPQLALIPLINPQTGPSLWHWDYGDPILVPLER
;
A
#
# COMPACT_ATOMS: atom_id res chain seq x y z
N MET A 1 -38.52 24.49 24.97
CA MET A 1 -38.25 23.07 24.67
C MET A 1 -36.76 22.85 24.64
N LYS A 2 -36.26 22.04 25.58
CA LYS A 2 -34.85 21.67 25.72
C LYS A 2 -34.40 20.85 24.52
N ARG A 3 -33.27 21.20 23.89
CA ARG A 3 -32.50 20.29 23.04
C ARG A 3 -31.17 20.00 23.76
N SER A 4 -30.97 18.72 24.05
CA SER A 4 -29.75 18.13 24.60
C SER A 4 -28.64 18.16 23.55
N PRO A 5 -27.38 18.51 23.88
CA PRO A 5 -26.24 18.20 23.05
C PRO A 5 -25.72 16.79 23.38
N PHE A 6 -25.61 15.94 22.36
CA PHE A 6 -24.83 14.69 22.45
C PHE A 6 -23.35 15.04 22.61
N LEU A 7 -22.79 14.65 23.74
CA LEU A 7 -21.38 14.76 24.09
C LEU A 7 -20.60 13.69 23.30
N CYS A 8 -19.90 14.09 22.23
CA CYS A 8 -18.84 13.25 21.66
C CYS A 8 -17.61 13.39 22.55
N LEU A 9 -17.32 12.35 23.31
CA LEU A 9 -16.11 12.24 24.14
C LEU A 9 -14.91 12.04 23.21
N PHE A 10 -14.30 13.13 22.76
CA PHE A 10 -12.93 13.09 22.22
C PHE A 10 -11.99 12.80 23.38
N LEU A 11 -11.41 11.61 23.43
CA LEU A 11 -10.28 11.33 24.31
C LEU A 11 -9.03 11.98 23.70
N THR A 12 -8.84 13.27 23.98
CA THR A 12 -7.55 13.93 23.85
C THR A 12 -6.63 13.36 24.93
N ILE A 13 -5.72 12.46 24.58
CA ILE A 13 -4.60 12.15 25.46
C ILE A 13 -3.62 13.31 25.34
N SER A 14 -3.62 14.18 26.35
CA SER A 14 -2.56 15.16 26.54
C SER A 14 -1.27 14.42 26.86
N LEU A 15 -0.31 14.43 25.94
CA LEU A 15 1.08 14.08 26.23
C LEU A 15 1.69 15.18 27.11
N ALA A 16 1.43 15.06 28.42
CA ALA A 16 2.22 15.71 29.44
C ALA A 16 3.52 14.90 29.62
N SER A 17 4.63 15.61 29.62
CA SER A 17 5.97 15.08 29.87
C SER A 17 6.04 14.35 31.21
N LEU A 18 6.24 13.04 31.18
CA LEU A 18 6.70 12.25 32.32
C LEU A 18 7.75 11.26 31.81
N SER A 19 8.99 11.50 32.23
CA SER A 19 10.01 10.47 32.35
C SER A 19 9.58 9.53 33.47
N GLU A 20 8.69 8.59 33.16
CA GLU A 20 8.34 7.49 34.04
C GLU A 20 8.58 6.21 33.27
N THR A 21 9.39 5.33 33.86
CA THR A 21 9.58 3.95 33.45
C THR A 21 8.23 3.33 33.12
N ILE A 22 8.01 3.03 31.84
CA ILE A 22 6.82 2.34 31.35
C ILE A 22 6.69 1.06 32.18
N PRO A 23 5.56 0.83 32.87
CA PRO A 23 5.41 -0.37 33.68
C PRO A 23 5.56 -1.60 32.79
N LYS A 24 6.30 -2.61 33.27
CA LYS A 24 6.39 -3.93 32.64
C LYS A 24 4.98 -4.35 32.23
N SER A 25 4.69 -4.38 30.94
CA SER A 25 3.45 -4.96 30.45
C SER A 25 3.41 -6.39 30.98
N ASN A 26 2.35 -6.76 31.68
CA ASN A 26 2.02 -8.17 31.91
C ASN A 26 1.74 -8.74 30.51
N LEU A 27 2.81 -9.13 29.81
CA LEU A 27 2.77 -9.83 28.55
C LEU A 27 2.06 -11.14 28.84
N SER A 28 0.79 -11.21 28.45
CA SER A 28 0.01 -12.43 28.49
C SER A 28 0.86 -13.55 27.90
N ASP A 29 1.00 -14.64 28.62
CA ASP A 29 1.60 -15.85 28.08
C ASP A 29 0.94 -16.13 26.72
N PRO A 30 1.68 -16.40 25.62
CA PRO A 30 1.08 -16.80 24.35
C PRO A 30 0.07 -17.95 24.47
N SER A 31 0.11 -18.71 25.57
CA SER A 31 -0.91 -19.69 25.95
C SER A 31 -2.28 -19.09 26.36
N GLU A 32 -2.34 -17.89 26.95
CA GLU A 32 -3.57 -17.20 27.33
C GLU A 32 -4.34 -16.66 26.11
N LEU A 33 -3.65 -16.26 25.04
CA LEU A 33 -4.28 -15.85 23.76
C LEU A 33 -5.07 -16.99 23.10
N LEU A 34 -4.72 -18.26 23.38
CA LEU A 34 -5.43 -19.45 22.92
C LEU A 34 -6.68 -19.77 23.77
N ALA A 35 -6.78 -19.20 24.97
CA ALA A 35 -7.90 -19.43 25.88
C ALA A 35 -9.13 -18.55 25.56
N GLU A 36 -9.02 -17.63 24.61
CA GLU A 36 -10.17 -16.87 24.11
C GLU A 36 -11.14 -17.78 23.36
N LYS A 37 -12.28 -18.04 24.00
CA LYS A 37 -13.35 -18.88 23.47
C LYS A 37 -13.78 -18.42 22.07
N GLY A 38 -13.67 -19.32 21.09
CA GLY A 38 -14.14 -19.10 19.71
C GLY A 38 -13.06 -18.74 18.69
N PHE A 39 -11.79 -18.64 19.09
CA PHE A 39 -10.67 -18.55 18.15
C PHE A 39 -10.13 -19.92 17.75
N GLU A 40 -9.54 -19.99 16.55
CA GLU A 40 -8.75 -21.09 16.05
C GLU A 40 -7.31 -20.63 15.77
N SER A 41 -6.40 -21.59 15.63
CA SER A 41 -5.02 -21.33 15.21
C SER A 41 -4.57 -22.23 14.07
N GLN A 42 -3.67 -21.70 13.24
CA GLN A 42 -2.85 -22.45 12.29
C GLN A 42 -1.38 -22.17 12.63
N GLU A 43 -0.53 -23.19 12.56
CA GLU A 43 0.88 -23.07 12.92
C GLU A 43 1.78 -23.64 11.83
N LYS A 44 2.96 -23.04 11.69
CA LYS A 44 4.04 -23.53 10.84
C LYS A 44 5.37 -23.32 11.54
N THR A 45 6.16 -24.38 11.65
CA THR A 45 7.53 -24.30 12.12
C THR A 45 8.45 -23.94 10.95
N ILE A 46 9.32 -22.97 11.16
CA ILE A 46 10.36 -22.56 10.23
C ILE A 46 11.74 -22.83 10.85
N GLN A 47 12.72 -23.15 10.02
CA GLN A 47 14.12 -23.23 10.41
C GLN A 47 14.83 -21.99 9.87
N VAL A 48 15.49 -21.25 10.75
CA VAL A 48 16.13 -19.99 10.37
C VAL A 48 17.42 -19.79 11.16
N LEU A 49 18.54 -19.70 10.44
CA LEU A 49 19.89 -19.55 11.00
C LEU A 49 20.19 -20.54 12.15
N GLY A 50 19.75 -21.80 12.00
CA GLY A 50 19.95 -22.86 12.99
C GLY A 50 18.97 -22.87 14.17
N ALA A 51 18.04 -21.92 14.23
CA ALA A 51 16.97 -21.87 15.23
C ALA A 51 15.64 -22.37 14.66
N SER A 52 14.93 -23.16 15.47
CA SER A 52 13.56 -23.59 15.18
C SER A 52 12.58 -22.56 15.75
N LYS A 53 11.76 -21.95 14.91
CA LYS A 53 10.75 -20.95 15.30
C LYS A 53 9.37 -21.37 14.86
N THR A 54 8.35 -21.00 15.62
CA THR A 54 6.95 -21.27 15.27
C THR A 54 6.25 -19.98 14.88
N ILE A 55 5.67 -19.94 13.68
CA ILE A 55 4.67 -18.94 13.30
C ILE A 55 3.31 -19.50 13.69
N ARG A 56 2.56 -18.74 14.47
CA ARG A 56 1.19 -19.04 14.87
C ARG A 56 0.28 -17.95 14.34
N VAL A 57 -0.80 -18.35 13.66
CA VAL A 57 -1.82 -17.43 13.16
C VAL A 57 -3.13 -17.73 13.89
N VAL A 58 -3.65 -16.75 14.63
CA VAL A 58 -4.85 -16.87 15.48
C VAL A 58 -5.98 -16.03 14.91
N TYR A 59 -7.17 -16.61 14.72
CA TYR A 59 -8.30 -15.93 14.08
C TYR A 59 -9.64 -16.50 14.55
N LYS A 60 -10.72 -15.71 14.42
CA LYS A 60 -12.08 -16.25 14.52
C LYS A 60 -12.47 -16.91 13.20
N PRO A 61 -12.95 -18.16 13.17
CA PRO A 61 -13.23 -18.89 11.92
C PRO A 61 -14.54 -18.44 11.25
N GLU A 62 -14.67 -17.13 11.02
CA GLU A 62 -15.82 -16.49 10.38
C GLU A 62 -15.54 -16.20 8.91
N GLY A 63 -16.49 -16.49 8.02
CA GLY A 63 -16.36 -16.24 6.58
C GLY A 63 -15.08 -16.85 5.99
N ASN A 64 -14.28 -16.02 5.30
CA ASN A 64 -13.05 -16.44 4.62
C ASN A 64 -11.80 -16.40 5.52
N LYS A 65 -11.94 -16.07 6.81
CA LYS A 65 -10.79 -15.86 7.72
C LYS A 65 -9.89 -17.08 7.86
N ARG A 66 -10.42 -18.31 7.74
CA ARG A 66 -9.59 -19.54 7.71
C ARG A 66 -8.62 -19.56 6.51
N GLN A 67 -9.10 -19.16 5.33
CA GLN A 67 -8.28 -19.09 4.12
C GLN A 67 -7.27 -17.94 4.19
N PHE A 68 -7.68 -16.78 4.70
CA PHE A 68 -6.77 -15.64 4.88
C PHE A 68 -5.70 -15.94 5.92
N ALA A 69 -6.05 -16.62 7.01
CA ALA A 69 -5.09 -17.09 7.99
C ALA A 69 -4.03 -18.02 7.37
N LYS A 70 -4.42 -18.90 6.43
CA LYS A 70 -3.47 -19.73 5.69
C LYS A 70 -2.53 -18.88 4.84
N LEU A 71 -3.06 -17.89 4.09
CA LEU A 71 -2.24 -16.99 3.29
C LEU A 71 -1.26 -16.19 4.17
N VAL A 72 -1.75 -15.59 5.26
CA VAL A 72 -0.93 -14.87 6.24
C VAL A 72 0.16 -15.78 6.81
N LEU A 73 -0.16 -17.03 7.15
CA LEU A 73 0.82 -17.99 7.68
C LEU A 73 1.93 -18.28 6.67
N GLU A 74 1.59 -18.53 5.41
CA GLU A 74 2.57 -18.83 4.36
C GLU A 74 3.44 -17.63 4.00
N THR A 75 2.82 -16.45 3.86
CA THR A 75 3.53 -15.19 3.58
C THR A 75 4.46 -14.84 4.74
N ALA A 76 3.98 -14.93 5.99
CA ALA A 76 4.80 -14.62 7.16
C ALA A 76 5.95 -15.62 7.34
N ALA A 77 5.70 -16.92 7.18
CA ALA A 77 6.74 -17.94 7.26
C ALA A 77 7.86 -17.70 6.23
N THR A 78 7.50 -17.33 5.00
CA THR A 78 8.46 -17.01 3.94
C THR A 78 9.21 -15.72 4.28
N TYR A 79 8.49 -14.65 4.57
CA TYR A 79 9.09 -13.32 4.76
C TYR A 79 9.96 -13.24 6.01
N ILE A 80 9.53 -13.79 7.16
CA ILE A 80 10.34 -13.84 8.39
C ILE A 80 11.66 -14.58 8.16
N THR A 81 11.60 -15.71 7.43
CA THR A 81 12.81 -16.46 7.06
C THR A 81 13.74 -15.60 6.21
N LYS A 82 13.22 -14.94 5.17
CA LYS A 82 14.00 -14.06 4.29
C LYS A 82 14.58 -12.86 5.01
N VAL A 83 13.85 -12.23 5.93
CA VAL A 83 14.35 -11.08 6.70
C VAL A 83 15.48 -11.51 7.63
N ALA A 84 15.33 -12.62 8.35
CA ALA A 84 16.40 -13.15 9.19
C ALA A 84 17.64 -13.52 8.38
N GLU A 85 17.49 -14.21 7.25
CA GLU A 85 18.60 -14.52 6.34
C GLU A 85 19.28 -13.25 5.82
N TYR A 86 18.48 -12.28 5.37
CA TYR A 86 18.97 -11.00 4.89
C TYR A 86 19.74 -10.27 5.97
N LEU A 87 19.24 -10.16 7.20
CA LEU A 87 19.93 -9.45 8.27
C LEU A 87 21.00 -10.32 8.96
N ASN A 88 21.01 -11.63 8.74
CA ASN A 88 21.75 -12.61 9.54
C ASN A 88 21.48 -12.49 11.06
N VAL A 89 20.22 -12.22 11.41
CA VAL A 89 19.78 -11.99 12.79
C VAL A 89 18.42 -12.65 13.03
N VAL A 90 18.32 -13.47 14.07
CA VAL A 90 17.07 -14.14 14.46
C VAL A 90 16.45 -13.40 15.65
N PRO A 91 15.17 -13.01 15.61
CA PRO A 91 14.51 -12.44 16.79
C PRO A 91 14.37 -13.47 17.91
N ASN A 92 14.40 -12.99 19.16
CA ASN A 92 14.52 -13.85 20.35
C ASN A 92 13.30 -14.77 20.56
N ALA A 93 12.08 -14.31 20.24
CA ALA A 93 10.87 -15.07 20.47
C ALA A 93 10.90 -16.46 19.80
N ASN A 94 10.46 -17.51 20.50
CA ASN A 94 10.34 -18.86 19.93
C ASN A 94 9.03 -19.04 19.15
N VAL A 95 8.00 -18.27 19.53
CA VAL A 95 6.71 -18.25 18.86
C VAL A 95 6.38 -16.81 18.47
N PHE A 96 6.16 -16.60 17.18
CA PHE A 96 5.62 -15.36 16.62
C PHE A 96 4.14 -15.58 16.38
N THR A 97 3.30 -14.77 17.02
CA THR A 97 1.84 -14.87 16.88
C THR A 97 1.34 -13.75 16.00
N ILE A 98 0.52 -14.05 15.00
CA ILE A 98 -0.21 -13.09 14.19
C ILE A 98 -1.69 -13.30 14.50
N LYS A 99 -2.32 -12.31 15.12
CA LYS A 99 -3.71 -12.39 15.58
C LYS A 99 -4.59 -11.45 14.77
N ASP A 100 -5.69 -11.99 14.28
CA ASP A 100 -6.75 -11.20 13.64
C ASP A 100 -7.36 -10.23 14.64
N ILE A 101 -7.38 -8.94 14.31
CA ILE A 101 -8.14 -7.94 15.08
C ILE A 101 -9.52 -7.72 14.51
N THR A 102 -10.51 -7.71 15.41
CA THR A 102 -11.92 -7.49 15.09
C THR A 102 -12.50 -6.27 15.83
N ASP A 103 -11.64 -5.48 16.46
CA ASP A 103 -12.01 -4.34 17.32
C ASP A 103 -12.09 -3.00 16.57
N GLY A 104 -11.78 -3.00 15.27
CA GLY A 104 -11.77 -1.80 14.43
C GLY A 104 -10.56 -0.89 14.65
N THR A 105 -9.55 -1.35 15.40
CA THR A 105 -8.27 -0.66 15.52
C THR A 105 -7.39 -0.91 14.30
N THR A 106 -6.34 -0.11 14.16
CA THR A 106 -5.28 -0.31 13.15
C THR A 106 -4.31 -1.41 13.59
N ALA A 107 -3.48 -1.89 12.67
CA ALA A 107 -2.44 -2.86 12.98
C ALA A 107 -1.50 -2.34 14.08
N ARG A 108 -0.96 -3.26 14.89
CA ARG A 108 -0.02 -2.97 15.97
C ARG A 108 0.78 -4.21 16.37
N ASN A 109 1.91 -4.00 17.02
CA ASN A 109 2.70 -5.05 17.65
C ASN A 109 2.71 -4.94 19.18
N GLU A 110 2.64 -6.07 19.86
CA GLU A 110 2.88 -6.20 21.31
C GLU A 110 3.83 -7.38 21.55
N GLY A 111 5.14 -7.09 21.64
CA GLY A 111 6.17 -8.12 21.70
C GLY A 111 6.17 -9.00 20.44
N SER A 112 6.12 -10.33 20.61
CA SER A 112 6.08 -11.26 19.47
C SER A 112 4.68 -11.46 18.87
N VAL A 113 3.71 -10.65 19.30
CA VAL A 113 2.33 -10.69 18.81
C VAL A 113 2.09 -9.53 17.84
N ILE A 114 1.76 -9.86 16.60
CA ILE A 114 1.30 -8.94 15.56
C ILE A 114 -0.22 -8.97 15.55
N TYR A 115 -0.85 -7.83 15.75
CA TYR A 115 -2.29 -7.64 15.64
C TYR A 115 -2.58 -6.98 14.30
N LEU A 116 -3.29 -7.69 13.42
CA LEU A 116 -3.50 -7.27 12.04
C LEU A 116 -4.88 -7.73 11.59
N PRO A 117 -5.69 -6.88 10.93
CA PRO A 117 -6.98 -7.34 10.45
C PRO A 117 -6.74 -8.23 9.23
N PHE A 118 -7.13 -9.50 9.29
CA PHE A 118 -6.92 -10.42 8.16
C PHE A 118 -7.80 -10.12 6.96
N ALA A 119 -8.71 -9.15 7.14
CA ALA A 119 -9.62 -8.70 6.13
C ALA A 119 -9.97 -7.23 6.44
N TYR A 120 -9.33 -6.30 5.73
CA TYR A 120 -9.55 -4.86 5.85
C TYR A 120 -9.20 -4.14 4.54
N PRO A 121 -9.97 -3.11 4.14
CA PRO A 121 -11.27 -2.71 4.72
C PRO A 121 -12.39 -3.70 4.41
N ASP A 122 -12.14 -4.67 3.53
CA ASP A 122 -13.13 -5.65 3.08
C ASP A 122 -12.98 -6.99 3.84
N PRO A 123 -14.05 -7.48 4.51
CA PRO A 123 -14.01 -8.75 5.26
C PRO A 123 -13.84 -10.03 4.42
N ASN A 124 -13.85 -9.94 3.08
CA ASN A 124 -13.66 -11.07 2.17
C ASN A 124 -12.46 -10.90 1.24
N LEU A 125 -11.58 -9.93 1.47
CA LEU A 125 -10.26 -9.89 0.82
C LEU A 125 -9.21 -10.17 1.90
N PRO A 126 -8.14 -10.89 1.58
CA PRO A 126 -7.03 -10.98 2.51
C PRO A 126 -6.43 -9.59 2.71
N ILE A 127 -5.81 -9.40 3.87
CA ILE A 127 -4.94 -8.26 4.09
C ILE A 127 -3.88 -8.14 2.98
N GLN A 128 -3.57 -6.90 2.62
CA GLN A 128 -2.55 -6.63 1.63
C GLN A 128 -1.15 -6.92 2.18
N ALA A 129 -0.32 -7.54 1.35
CA ALA A 129 1.05 -7.92 1.70
C ALA A 129 1.92 -6.77 2.25
N PRO A 130 1.84 -5.51 1.74
CA PRO A 130 2.65 -4.41 2.26
C PRO A 130 2.48 -4.18 3.76
N LEU A 131 1.25 -4.27 4.28
CA LEU A 131 1.00 -4.07 5.71
C LEU A 131 1.53 -5.26 6.53
N LEU A 132 1.34 -6.50 6.06
CA LEU A 132 1.88 -7.68 6.76
C LEU A 132 3.43 -7.63 6.81
N TYR A 133 4.08 -7.27 5.71
CA TYR A 133 5.54 -7.10 5.67
C TYR A 133 6.02 -6.04 6.65
N HIS A 134 5.29 -4.92 6.73
CA HIS A 134 5.60 -3.84 7.65
C HIS A 134 5.54 -4.29 9.11
N GLU A 135 4.43 -4.89 9.55
CA GLU A 135 4.30 -5.35 10.94
C GLU A 135 5.33 -6.42 11.32
N ILE A 136 5.74 -7.26 10.35
CA ILE A 136 6.83 -8.22 10.54
C ILE A 136 8.19 -7.50 10.71
N GLY A 137 8.42 -6.40 10.00
CA GLY A 137 9.65 -5.60 10.11
C GLY A 137 9.92 -5.13 11.55
N HIS A 138 8.87 -4.81 12.31
CA HIS A 138 8.99 -4.42 13.72
C HIS A 138 9.58 -5.49 14.63
N LEU A 139 9.58 -6.77 14.23
CA LEU A 139 10.31 -7.82 14.97
C LEU A 139 11.82 -7.54 15.08
N TRP A 140 12.38 -6.79 14.12
CA TRP A 140 13.79 -6.36 14.12
C TRP A 140 13.97 -4.88 14.47
N PHE A 141 13.09 -3.99 14.00
CA PHE A 141 13.36 -2.55 14.02
C PHE A 141 12.59 -1.75 15.08
N GLY A 142 12.06 -2.41 16.11
CA GLY A 142 11.52 -1.78 17.32
C GLY A 142 10.52 -0.65 17.03
N GLN A 143 10.47 0.37 17.88
CA GLN A 143 9.61 1.56 17.69
C GLN A 143 10.35 2.90 17.68
N ASP A 144 11.63 2.94 18.11
CA ASP A 144 12.36 4.19 18.33
C ASP A 144 13.70 4.23 17.54
N PRO A 145 14.03 5.37 16.88
CA PRO A 145 13.17 6.50 16.61
C PRO A 145 12.11 6.06 15.60
N ARG A 146 10.90 6.55 15.78
CA ARG A 146 9.72 6.12 15.04
C ARG A 146 9.90 6.29 13.53
N TRP A 147 10.54 7.37 13.09
CA TRP A 147 10.73 7.58 11.66
C TRP A 147 11.66 6.52 11.01
N ILE A 148 12.60 5.96 11.78
CA ILE A 148 13.42 4.82 11.35
C ILE A 148 12.61 3.54 11.41
N SER A 149 11.97 3.27 12.54
CA SER A 149 11.21 2.03 12.73
C SER A 149 10.13 1.85 11.66
N GLU A 150 9.28 2.86 11.47
CA GLU A 150 8.17 2.83 10.51
C GLU A 150 8.70 2.84 9.07
N GLY A 151 9.74 3.64 8.80
CA GLY A 151 10.34 3.76 7.48
C GLY A 151 11.03 2.47 7.03
N VAL A 152 11.91 1.93 7.87
CA VAL A 152 12.65 0.69 7.58
C VAL A 152 11.68 -0.46 7.41
N SER A 153 10.72 -0.62 8.32
CA SER A 153 9.73 -1.72 8.23
C SER A 153 8.90 -1.65 6.95
N SER A 154 8.53 -0.45 6.51
CA SER A 154 7.80 -0.23 5.24
C SER A 154 8.66 -0.49 4.00
N PHE A 155 9.93 -0.09 4.03
CA PHE A 155 10.85 -0.13 2.88
C PHE A 155 11.60 -1.46 2.74
N LEU A 156 11.69 -2.26 3.81
CA LEU A 156 12.47 -3.49 3.88
C LEU A 156 12.21 -4.48 2.71
N PRO A 157 10.96 -4.73 2.27
CA PRO A 157 10.73 -5.61 1.12
C PRO A 157 11.43 -5.13 -0.16
N ILE A 158 11.46 -3.82 -0.38
CA ILE A 158 12.10 -3.20 -1.55
C ILE A 158 13.61 -3.35 -1.45
N ALA A 159 14.18 -3.03 -0.29
CA ALA A 159 15.62 -3.17 -0.05
C ALA A 159 16.10 -4.63 -0.24
N MET A 160 15.33 -5.59 0.27
CA MET A 160 15.62 -7.02 0.11
C MET A 160 15.50 -7.46 -1.34
N THR A 161 14.46 -7.00 -2.06
CA THR A 161 14.28 -7.35 -3.47
C THR A 161 15.40 -6.82 -4.33
N LYS A 162 15.77 -5.54 -4.16
CA LYS A 162 16.91 -4.92 -4.85
C LYS A 162 18.25 -5.54 -4.48
N SER A 163 18.33 -6.21 -3.33
CA SER A 163 19.51 -6.97 -2.88
C SER A 163 19.50 -8.44 -3.32
N GLY A 164 18.44 -8.92 -3.97
CA GLY A 164 18.30 -10.32 -4.41
C GLY A 164 17.92 -11.30 -3.29
N ASN A 165 17.38 -10.81 -2.18
CA ASN A 165 17.00 -11.60 -1.00
C ASN A 165 15.50 -11.87 -0.88
N LEU A 166 14.68 -11.17 -1.68
CA LEU A 166 13.24 -11.36 -1.81
C LEU A 166 12.90 -11.31 -3.30
N ASP A 167 11.99 -12.17 -3.75
CA ASP A 167 11.56 -12.20 -5.15
C ASP A 167 10.18 -11.55 -5.23
N LEU A 168 10.17 -10.26 -5.56
CA LEU A 168 8.95 -9.50 -5.85
C LEU A 168 9.04 -8.99 -7.28
N ASP A 169 7.97 -9.16 -8.04
CA ASP A 169 7.90 -8.64 -9.40
C ASP A 169 7.78 -7.09 -9.42
N PRO A 170 8.01 -6.42 -10.57
CA PRO A 170 7.90 -4.97 -10.67
C PRO A 170 6.54 -4.41 -10.23
N LEU A 171 5.44 -5.13 -10.44
CA LEU A 171 4.10 -4.70 -10.06
C LEU A 171 3.89 -4.83 -8.54
N GLU A 172 4.43 -5.85 -7.89
CA GLU A 172 4.45 -5.99 -6.43
C GLU A 172 5.28 -4.90 -5.77
N ILE A 173 6.45 -4.58 -6.32
CA ILE A 173 7.29 -3.43 -5.91
C ILE A 173 6.49 -2.14 -6.05
N HIS A 174 5.84 -1.92 -7.19
CA HIS A 174 5.01 -0.74 -7.43
C HIS A 174 3.86 -0.66 -6.43
N LYS A 175 3.14 -1.76 -6.16
CA LYS A 175 2.07 -1.81 -5.15
C LYS A 175 2.56 -1.44 -3.76
N ILE A 176 3.75 -1.89 -3.34
CA ILE A 176 4.33 -1.51 -2.04
C ILE A 176 4.66 -0.02 -2.01
N LYS A 177 5.36 0.50 -3.02
CA LYS A 177 5.69 1.94 -3.14
C LYS A 177 4.42 2.79 -3.05
N SER A 178 3.42 2.40 -3.83
CA SER A 178 2.12 3.03 -3.91
C SER A 178 1.33 3.00 -2.60
N TRP A 179 1.31 1.85 -1.91
CA TRP A 179 0.67 1.70 -0.60
C TRP A 179 1.20 2.70 0.42
N TRP A 180 2.51 2.96 0.38
CA TRP A 180 3.18 3.95 1.22
C TRP A 180 3.25 5.35 0.59
N GLY A 181 2.45 5.62 -0.45
CA GLY A 181 2.33 6.94 -1.10
C GLY A 181 3.65 7.49 -1.66
N PHE A 182 4.54 6.63 -2.13
CA PHE A 182 5.86 7.01 -2.65
C PHE A 182 5.78 8.00 -3.83
N PHE A 183 4.76 7.92 -4.67
CA PHE A 183 4.56 8.79 -5.83
C PHE A 183 3.85 10.10 -5.48
N ASN A 184 3.29 10.23 -4.27
CA ASN A 184 2.58 11.42 -3.86
C ASN A 184 3.56 12.60 -3.71
N PRO A 185 3.20 13.81 -4.20
CA PRO A 185 4.00 15.00 -3.97
C PRO A 185 3.93 15.39 -2.49
N LEU A 186 5.07 15.78 -1.91
CA LEU A 186 5.08 16.33 -0.57
C LEU A 186 4.39 17.70 -0.54
N PRO A 187 3.66 18.04 0.54
CA PRO A 187 3.01 19.33 0.64
C PRO A 187 4.03 20.47 0.76
N THR A 188 3.65 21.66 0.29
CA THR A 188 4.50 22.85 0.36
C THR A 188 4.84 23.29 1.78
N ASN A 189 3.93 23.03 2.74
CA ASN A 189 4.11 23.32 4.17
C ASN A 189 4.41 22.04 4.95
N ASP A 190 5.48 21.35 4.59
CA ASP A 190 5.95 20.14 5.25
C ASP A 190 6.95 20.44 6.38
N SER A 191 6.96 19.62 7.42
CA SER A 191 7.87 19.75 8.58
C SER A 191 8.78 18.53 8.73
N PRO A 192 10.07 18.71 9.08
CA PRO A 192 11.01 17.61 9.32
C PRO A 192 10.53 16.65 10.42
N LEU A 193 10.85 15.35 10.29
CA LEU A 193 10.34 14.29 11.17
C LEU A 193 11.14 14.09 12.46
N GLY A 194 12.43 14.46 12.47
CA GLY A 194 13.35 14.16 13.55
C GLY A 194 13.06 14.86 14.87
N ASP A 195 13.99 14.72 15.80
CA ASP A 195 13.82 15.19 17.18
C ASP A 195 13.69 16.72 17.26
N LYS A 196 12.71 17.19 18.03
CA LYS A 196 12.60 18.59 18.46
C LYS A 196 13.66 18.94 19.51
N SER A 197 13.75 20.22 19.89
CA SER A 197 14.68 20.73 20.93
C SER A 197 14.57 20.08 22.31
N LYS A 198 13.56 19.22 22.54
CA LYS A 198 13.37 18.42 23.77
C LYS A 198 13.56 16.91 23.54
N GLY A 199 14.15 16.50 22.42
CA GLY A 199 14.34 15.09 22.05
C GLY A 199 13.08 14.38 21.54
N ILE A 200 11.90 15.01 21.58
CA ILE A 200 10.63 14.42 21.13
C ILE A 200 10.54 14.52 19.61
N GLU A 201 10.31 13.40 18.93
CA GLU A 201 10.10 13.37 17.48
C GLU A 201 8.94 14.25 17.03
N ASN A 202 9.06 14.81 15.83
CA ASN A 202 7.98 15.56 15.21
C ASN A 202 7.03 14.61 14.46
N ILE A 203 6.17 13.94 15.21
CA ILE A 203 5.10 13.13 14.63
C ILE A 203 4.07 14.08 14.03
N GLN A 204 3.87 13.96 12.72
CA GLN A 204 2.90 14.77 12.00
C GLN A 204 1.48 14.34 12.39
N SER A 205 0.55 15.31 12.48
CA SER A 205 -0.86 15.01 12.72
C SER A 205 -1.51 14.27 11.55
N ASN A 206 -0.96 14.44 10.34
CA ASN A 206 -1.33 13.68 9.16
C ASN A 206 -0.49 12.39 9.11
N PHE A 207 -1.05 11.31 9.65
CA PHE A 207 -0.37 10.03 9.78
C PHE A 207 0.01 9.40 8.42
N PRO A 208 -0.84 9.41 7.37
CA PRO A 208 -0.42 8.99 6.03
C PRO A 208 0.86 9.68 5.52
N LEU A 209 0.92 11.01 5.62
CA LEU A 209 2.09 11.78 5.19
C LEU A 209 3.36 11.41 5.96
N TYR A 210 3.22 10.99 7.22
CA TYR A 210 4.35 10.49 8.01
C TYR A 210 4.98 9.26 7.35
N TYR A 211 4.18 8.24 6.98
CA TYR A 211 4.69 7.03 6.32
C TYR A 211 5.26 7.33 4.93
N GLU A 212 4.59 8.21 4.17
CA GLU A 212 5.10 8.67 2.86
C GLU A 212 6.52 9.22 2.98
N LYS A 213 6.74 10.07 3.99
CA LYS A 213 8.05 10.66 4.24
C LYS A 213 9.06 9.64 4.74
N THR A 214 8.72 8.80 5.71
CA THR A 214 9.66 7.82 6.25
C THR A 214 10.10 6.82 5.18
N PHE A 215 9.18 6.37 4.33
CA PHE A 215 9.47 5.52 3.19
C PHE A 215 10.39 6.20 2.17
N LYS A 216 10.09 7.44 1.76
CA LYS A 216 10.94 8.24 0.86
C LYS A 216 12.35 8.46 1.44
N ILE A 217 12.47 8.70 2.75
CA ILE A 217 13.77 8.82 3.41
C ILE A 217 14.57 7.52 3.27
N GLN A 218 13.96 6.37 3.57
CA GLN A 218 14.66 5.08 3.41
C GLN A 218 15.07 4.81 1.97
N TYR A 219 14.24 5.19 1.00
CA TYR A 219 14.60 5.10 -0.42
C TYR A 219 15.85 5.94 -0.74
N LEU A 220 15.92 7.20 -0.30
CA LEU A 220 17.11 8.05 -0.49
C LEU A 220 18.35 7.47 0.18
N LEU A 221 18.23 7.00 1.42
CA LEU A 221 19.33 6.35 2.14
C LEU A 221 19.81 5.10 1.40
N PHE A 222 18.89 4.27 0.89
CA PHE A 222 19.22 3.08 0.12
C PHE A 222 19.95 3.44 -1.18
N LEU A 223 19.50 4.47 -1.90
CA LEU A 223 20.17 4.91 -3.11
C LEU A 223 21.59 5.43 -2.84
N GLU A 224 21.77 6.17 -1.76
CA GLU A 224 23.05 6.79 -1.40
C GLU A 224 24.07 5.76 -0.87
N LEU A 225 23.59 4.77 -0.11
CA LEU A 225 24.41 3.73 0.49
C LEU A 225 24.65 2.54 -0.45
N GLY A 226 23.67 2.21 -1.29
CA GLY A 226 23.63 0.96 -2.04
C GLY A 226 23.33 -0.26 -1.15
N ASN A 227 23.13 -1.42 -1.78
CA ASN A 227 22.64 -2.64 -1.14
C ASN A 227 23.42 -3.03 0.13
N GLU A 228 24.75 -3.16 0.01
CA GLU A 228 25.59 -3.66 1.11
C GLU A 228 25.66 -2.68 2.29
N ARG A 229 25.90 -1.39 2.02
CA ARG A 229 26.02 -0.39 3.09
C ARG A 229 24.67 -0.08 3.73
N TYR A 230 23.57 -0.16 2.98
CA TYR A 230 22.24 -0.04 3.57
C TYR A 230 21.94 -1.23 4.48
N ARG A 231 22.25 -2.46 4.06
CA ARG A 231 22.16 -3.64 4.94
C ARG A 231 23.01 -3.49 6.21
N ASN A 232 24.24 -2.99 6.09
CA ASN A 232 25.12 -2.74 7.24
C ASN A 232 24.58 -1.62 8.14
N PHE A 233 23.96 -0.58 7.54
CA PHE A 233 23.23 0.44 8.28
C PHE A 233 22.10 -0.19 9.09
N LEU A 234 21.25 -1.03 8.48
CA LEU A 234 20.16 -1.72 9.18
C LEU A 234 20.68 -2.56 10.36
N LEU A 235 21.75 -3.32 10.14
CA LEU A 235 22.43 -4.08 11.20
C LEU A 235 22.88 -3.19 12.36
N SER A 236 23.42 -2.01 12.06
CA SER A 236 23.93 -1.07 13.07
C SER A 236 22.82 -0.37 13.88
N LEU A 237 21.58 -0.39 13.39
CA LEU A 237 20.42 0.12 14.14
C LEU A 237 20.02 -0.80 15.29
N MET A 238 20.46 -2.06 15.26
CA MET A 238 20.05 -3.11 16.19
C MET A 238 21.19 -3.51 17.13
N ASP A 239 20.83 -3.94 18.34
CA ASP A 239 21.70 -4.72 19.21
C ASP A 239 21.03 -6.08 19.51
N PRO A 240 21.39 -7.14 18.76
CA PRO A 240 20.82 -8.48 18.95
C PRO A 240 21.14 -9.11 20.31
N ASN A 241 22.18 -8.64 20.99
CA ASN A 241 22.66 -9.22 22.26
C ASN A 241 22.12 -8.48 23.48
N HIS A 242 21.43 -7.36 23.29
CA HIS A 242 20.89 -6.56 24.38
C HIS A 242 19.55 -7.13 24.87
N GLU A 243 19.50 -7.57 26.13
CA GLU A 243 18.28 -7.98 26.80
C GLU A 243 17.46 -6.72 27.17
N THR A 244 16.36 -6.49 26.42
CA THR A 244 15.29 -5.46 26.55
C THR A 244 15.46 -4.19 25.67
N TRP A 245 14.43 -3.63 25.02
CA TRP A 245 13.07 -3.28 25.51
C TRP A 245 11.94 -4.21 24.95
N HIS A 246 11.24 -4.88 25.89
CA HIS A 246 10.13 -5.85 25.74
C HIS A 246 10.44 -7.24 25.14
N ASP A 247 11.38 -8.00 25.72
CA ASP A 247 11.64 -9.48 25.65
C ASP A 247 11.51 -10.26 24.31
N TYR A 248 11.12 -9.60 23.22
CA TYR A 248 10.56 -10.22 22.03
C TYR A 248 10.88 -9.43 20.74
N PHE A 249 11.19 -8.14 20.83
CA PHE A 249 11.81 -7.36 19.75
C PHE A 249 13.33 -7.35 19.90
N ILE A 250 14.02 -7.04 18.80
CA ILE A 250 15.44 -6.69 18.85
C ILE A 250 15.58 -5.25 19.35
N ALA A 251 16.44 -5.06 20.34
CA ALA A 251 16.67 -3.74 20.92
C ALA A 251 17.37 -2.81 19.92
N PRO A 252 17.10 -1.50 19.95
CA PRO A 252 17.90 -0.55 19.19
C PRO A 252 19.34 -0.53 19.71
N SER A 253 20.28 -0.15 18.86
CA SER A 253 21.67 0.01 19.28
C SER A 253 21.83 1.11 20.32
N GLN A 254 22.87 1.02 21.15
CA GLN A 254 23.13 1.97 22.22
C GLN A 254 23.18 3.43 21.72
N LEU A 255 23.77 3.68 20.54
CA LEU A 255 23.79 5.02 19.94
C LEU A 255 22.40 5.56 19.65
N VAL A 256 21.50 4.71 19.16
CA VAL A 256 20.11 5.07 18.90
C VAL A 256 19.38 5.34 20.21
N LEU A 257 19.57 4.48 21.23
CA LEU A 257 18.96 4.65 22.54
C LEU A 257 19.36 5.97 23.21
N GLU A 258 20.65 6.31 23.18
CA GLU A 258 21.20 7.49 23.85
C GLU A 258 20.95 8.79 23.09
N LYS A 259 21.01 8.75 21.75
CA LYS A 259 21.06 9.96 20.91
C LYS A 259 19.93 10.07 19.88
N ARG A 260 19.02 9.10 19.81
CA ARG A 260 17.83 9.11 18.94
C ARG A 260 18.19 9.41 17.48
N SER A 261 17.57 10.42 16.86
CA SER A 261 17.82 10.80 15.46
C SER A 261 19.29 11.15 15.23
N LYS A 262 19.98 11.77 16.20
CA LYS A 262 21.42 12.05 16.05
C LYS A 262 22.26 10.77 16.06
N GLY A 263 21.88 9.78 16.86
CA GLY A 263 22.51 8.46 16.87
C GLY A 263 22.40 7.77 15.51
N VAL A 264 21.23 7.85 14.88
CA VAL A 264 21.00 7.35 13.51
C VAL A 264 21.93 8.05 12.50
N LEU A 265 22.07 9.37 12.59
CA LEU A 265 22.98 10.13 11.73
C LEU A 265 24.46 9.76 11.96
N ASP A 266 24.85 9.49 13.21
CA ASP A 266 26.19 9.00 13.54
C ASP A 266 26.42 7.61 12.91
N LEU A 267 25.43 6.71 12.94
CA LEU A 267 25.50 5.39 12.30
C LEU A 267 25.61 5.48 10.77
N LEU A 268 24.88 6.42 10.13
CA LEU A 268 24.99 6.69 8.70
C LEU A 268 26.41 7.16 8.32
N LYS A 269 27.05 7.99 9.15
CA LYS A 269 28.44 8.44 8.96
C LYS A 269 29.43 7.28 8.98
N LEU A 270 29.19 6.26 9.80
CA LEU A 270 30.00 5.04 9.80
C LEU A 270 29.90 4.28 8.48
N GLN A 271 28.75 4.32 7.82
CA GLN A 271 28.55 3.64 6.55
C GLN A 271 29.10 4.43 5.37
N LYS A 272 29.03 5.77 5.39
CA LYS A 272 29.55 6.63 4.33
C LYS A 272 29.88 8.00 4.90
N ASP A 273 31.10 8.47 4.66
CA ASP A 273 31.53 9.81 5.04
C ASP A 273 30.86 10.84 4.12
N LEU A 274 29.69 11.32 4.57
CA LEU A 274 28.88 12.31 3.91
C LEU A 274 28.38 13.30 4.97
N ASN A 275 28.12 14.54 4.55
CA ASN A 275 27.41 15.50 5.39
C ASN A 275 25.93 15.13 5.49
N TRP A 276 25.61 14.11 6.28
CA TRP A 276 24.24 13.60 6.49
C TRP A 276 23.31 14.63 7.13
N ASP A 277 23.86 15.54 7.95
CA ASP A 277 23.09 16.65 8.51
C ASP A 277 22.56 17.57 7.38
N LYS A 278 23.37 17.83 6.35
CA LYS A 278 22.93 18.57 5.15
C LYS A 278 22.03 17.71 4.26
N TYR A 279 22.36 16.43 4.06
CA TYR A 279 21.62 15.53 3.17
C TYR A 279 20.17 15.30 3.64
N LEU A 280 19.97 15.15 4.95
CA LEU A 280 18.64 14.92 5.57
C LEU A 280 18.00 16.21 6.11
N SER A 281 18.53 17.38 5.73
CA SER A 281 17.89 18.66 6.03
C SER A 281 16.52 18.74 5.34
N GLY A 282 15.48 19.20 6.05
CA GLY A 282 14.10 19.21 5.60
C GLY A 282 13.34 17.91 5.80
N TRP A 283 14.04 16.78 5.65
CA TRP A 283 13.47 15.44 5.85
C TRP A 283 13.37 15.08 7.33
N VAL A 284 14.51 15.16 8.03
CA VAL A 284 14.64 14.80 9.45
C VAL A 284 15.02 16.03 10.26
N LEU A 285 15.90 16.91 9.73
CA LEU A 285 16.43 18.06 10.46
C LEU A 285 15.83 19.39 10.01
N GLN A 286 15.59 20.30 10.95
CA GLN A 286 15.09 21.66 10.66
C GLN A 286 16.18 22.61 10.14
N SER A 287 17.44 22.44 10.55
CA SER A 287 18.54 23.32 10.17
C SER A 287 18.88 23.19 8.68
N GLY A 288 18.86 24.31 7.95
CA GLY A 288 19.25 24.36 6.53
C GLY A 288 18.13 24.06 5.52
N TYR A 289 16.89 23.89 5.98
CA TYR A 289 15.75 23.66 5.09
C TYR A 289 15.36 24.95 4.36
N HIS A 290 15.36 24.89 3.02
CA HIS A 290 14.80 25.91 2.15
C HIS A 290 13.58 25.30 1.45
N SER A 291 12.43 25.99 1.53
CA SER A 291 11.12 25.53 1.02
C SER A 291 11.06 25.28 -0.50
N GLU A 292 12.16 25.42 -1.23
CA GLU A 292 12.25 25.35 -2.68
C GLU A 292 13.03 24.14 -3.21
N SER A 293 13.44 23.17 -2.36
CA SER A 293 14.03 21.94 -2.90
C SER A 293 12.95 21.14 -3.63
N LYS A 294 12.89 21.24 -4.96
CA LYS A 294 12.14 20.31 -5.80
C LYS A 294 12.63 18.90 -5.47
N SER A 295 11.75 18.10 -4.87
CA SER A 295 12.05 16.71 -4.57
C SER A 295 12.25 15.97 -5.89
N ILE A 296 13.42 15.35 -6.09
CA ILE A 296 13.68 14.44 -7.22
C ILE A 296 12.89 13.13 -7.11
N LEU A 297 12.10 12.97 -6.05
CA LEU A 297 11.14 11.88 -5.85
C LEU A 297 9.71 12.29 -6.20
N ILE A 298 9.57 13.32 -7.04
CA ILE A 298 8.31 13.65 -7.71
C ILE A 298 8.22 12.75 -8.93
N ASP A 299 7.01 12.35 -9.27
CA ASP A 299 6.64 11.71 -10.53
C ASP A 299 5.97 12.81 -11.37
N SER A 300 6.73 13.39 -12.30
CA SER A 300 6.40 14.67 -12.93
C SER A 300 5.39 14.55 -14.07
N ASP A 301 5.40 13.45 -14.81
CA ASP A 301 4.45 13.15 -15.88
C ASP A 301 3.36 12.15 -15.47
N GLY A 302 3.52 11.47 -14.34
CA GLY A 302 2.51 10.62 -13.74
C GLY A 302 2.55 9.17 -14.22
N ASP A 303 3.65 8.72 -14.83
CA ASP A 303 3.82 7.36 -15.34
C ASP A 303 4.21 6.34 -14.26
N SER A 304 4.48 6.81 -13.04
CA SER A 304 4.92 6.01 -11.88
C SER A 304 6.35 5.51 -11.89
N LEU A 305 7.19 6.21 -12.63
CA LEU A 305 8.58 6.42 -12.30
C LEU A 305 8.71 7.81 -11.67
N VAL A 306 9.49 7.91 -10.60
CA VAL A 306 9.87 9.25 -10.11
C VAL A 306 11.00 9.79 -10.98
N ASP A 307 11.16 11.12 -11.07
CA ASP A 307 12.17 11.80 -11.89
C ASP A 307 13.60 11.22 -11.73
N LEU A 308 13.92 10.76 -10.52
CA LEU A 308 15.21 10.12 -10.22
C LEU A 308 15.36 8.71 -10.80
N GLU A 309 14.28 7.93 -10.86
CA GLU A 309 14.27 6.61 -11.52
C GLU A 309 14.42 6.79 -13.02
N GLU A 310 13.71 7.75 -13.59
CA GLU A 310 13.78 8.10 -15.00
C GLU A 310 15.17 8.55 -15.44
N PHE A 311 15.80 9.45 -14.66
CA PHE A 311 17.18 9.86 -14.91
C PHE A 311 18.15 8.67 -14.96
N LYS A 312 17.91 7.61 -14.19
CA LYS A 312 18.74 6.39 -14.20
C LYS A 312 18.44 5.48 -15.37
N LEU A 313 17.20 5.45 -15.83
CA LEU A 313 16.77 4.71 -17.03
C LEU A 313 17.19 5.45 -18.32
N GLY A 314 17.49 6.74 -18.22
CA GLY A 314 17.80 7.60 -19.37
C GLY A 314 16.55 8.18 -20.03
N THR A 315 15.39 8.03 -19.39
CA THR A 315 14.10 8.55 -19.83
C THR A 315 13.93 10.03 -19.47
N ASN A 316 12.90 10.67 -20.02
CA ASN A 316 12.62 12.08 -19.87
C ASN A 316 11.52 12.31 -18.83
N PRO A 317 11.84 12.94 -17.67
CA PRO A 317 10.92 13.10 -16.53
C PRO A 317 9.79 14.11 -16.72
N LYS A 318 9.37 14.32 -17.95
CA LYS A 318 8.27 15.18 -18.35
C LYS A 318 7.48 14.58 -19.50
N GLU A 319 7.85 13.38 -19.94
CA GLU A 319 7.26 12.66 -21.04
C GLU A 319 7.07 11.22 -20.57
N TRP A 320 5.82 10.87 -20.24
CA TRP A 320 5.43 9.54 -19.78
C TRP A 320 5.83 8.40 -20.74
N ASP A 321 6.14 8.73 -21.98
CA ASP A 321 6.62 7.87 -23.07
C ASP A 321 7.78 8.62 -23.73
N SER A 322 9.00 8.23 -23.38
CA SER A 322 10.23 8.94 -23.73
C SER A 322 10.67 8.73 -25.17
N ASP A 323 10.36 7.58 -25.75
CA ASP A 323 10.76 7.22 -27.10
C ASP A 323 9.66 7.42 -28.16
N LYS A 324 8.43 7.68 -27.69
CA LYS A 324 7.25 8.10 -28.44
C LYS A 324 6.66 7.00 -29.31
N ASP A 325 6.80 5.75 -28.88
CA ASP A 325 6.19 4.59 -29.54
C ASP A 325 4.74 4.31 -29.10
N GLY A 326 4.30 5.00 -28.05
CA GLY A 326 2.94 5.01 -27.54
C GLY A 326 2.72 4.19 -26.27
N LEU A 327 3.75 3.54 -25.71
CA LEU A 327 3.70 2.86 -24.41
C LEU A 327 4.56 3.61 -23.38
N GLY A 328 4.10 3.67 -22.13
CA GLY A 328 4.78 4.46 -21.11
C GLY A 328 6.05 3.81 -20.55
N ASP A 329 6.98 4.63 -20.08
CA ASP A 329 8.30 4.17 -19.63
C ASP A 329 8.19 3.15 -18.48
N PHE A 330 7.29 3.37 -17.52
CA PHE A 330 7.00 2.37 -16.48
C PHE A 330 6.42 1.07 -17.04
N ALA A 331 5.46 1.13 -17.95
CA ALA A 331 4.83 -0.04 -18.55
C ALA A 331 5.88 -0.89 -19.27
N GLU A 332 6.79 -0.25 -20.00
CA GLU A 332 7.93 -0.90 -20.63
C GLU A 332 8.88 -1.60 -19.64
N VAL A 333 9.20 -0.96 -18.52
CA VAL A 333 9.99 -1.57 -17.45
C VAL A 333 9.31 -2.83 -16.90
N VAL A 334 7.99 -2.81 -16.73
CA VAL A 334 7.20 -3.98 -16.27
C VAL A 334 7.21 -5.10 -17.32
N LEU A 335 7.13 -4.77 -18.61
CA LEU A 335 7.18 -5.71 -19.72
C LEU A 335 8.61 -6.17 -20.11
N GLY A 336 9.62 -5.57 -19.49
CA GLY A 336 11.04 -5.82 -19.78
C GLY A 336 11.46 -5.39 -21.19
N THR A 337 10.94 -4.27 -21.70
CA THR A 337 11.49 -3.55 -22.87
C THR A 337 12.39 -2.38 -22.43
N ASN A 338 12.90 -1.62 -23.40
CA ASN A 338 13.83 -0.54 -23.18
C ASN A 338 13.12 0.80 -23.43
N PRO A 339 12.90 1.65 -22.41
CA PRO A 339 12.04 2.84 -22.51
C PRO A 339 12.65 4.02 -23.27
N ILE A 340 13.78 3.81 -23.95
CA ILE A 340 14.43 4.84 -24.79
C ILE A 340 14.65 4.34 -26.21
N GLU A 341 14.08 3.18 -26.57
CA GLU A 341 14.23 2.53 -27.86
C GLU A 341 12.86 2.08 -28.40
N PRO A 342 12.33 2.77 -29.42
CA PRO A 342 11.00 2.50 -29.93
C PRO A 342 10.84 1.03 -30.32
N ASN A 343 9.76 0.42 -29.85
CA ASN A 343 9.48 -0.99 -30.07
C ASN A 343 8.55 -1.18 -31.26
N ASP A 344 8.55 -2.42 -31.76
CA ASP A 344 7.56 -2.83 -32.75
C ASP A 344 6.18 -3.03 -32.08
N ARG A 345 5.17 -2.36 -32.64
CA ARG A 345 3.80 -2.33 -32.12
C ARG A 345 3.18 -3.71 -31.99
N ASP A 346 3.44 -4.63 -32.92
CA ASP A 346 2.88 -6.00 -32.88
C ASP A 346 3.54 -6.82 -31.76
N GLY A 347 4.84 -6.61 -31.53
CA GLY A 347 5.56 -7.20 -30.40
C GLY A 347 4.96 -6.82 -29.05
N PHE A 348 4.64 -5.53 -28.86
CA PHE A 348 4.02 -5.04 -27.62
C PHE A 348 2.61 -5.52 -27.38
N GLN A 349 1.78 -5.46 -28.42
CA GLN A 349 0.41 -5.95 -28.33
C GLN A 349 0.39 -7.39 -27.83
N ASN A 350 1.32 -8.24 -28.27
CA ASN A 350 1.44 -9.60 -27.75
C ASN A 350 1.88 -9.64 -26.28
N LYS A 351 2.82 -8.80 -25.84
CA LYS A 351 3.23 -8.72 -24.44
C LYS A 351 2.07 -8.30 -23.53
N ILE A 352 1.35 -7.23 -23.87
CA ILE A 352 0.21 -6.73 -23.09
C ILE A 352 -0.93 -7.77 -23.10
N ARG A 353 -1.24 -8.40 -24.23
CA ARG A 353 -2.25 -9.48 -24.29
C ARG A 353 -1.90 -10.66 -23.38
N ASN A 354 -0.62 -10.99 -23.26
CA ASN A 354 -0.16 -12.11 -22.44
C ASN A 354 0.01 -11.76 -20.96
N HIS A 355 0.43 -10.53 -20.64
CA HIS A 355 0.60 -10.05 -19.27
C HIS A 355 -0.75 -9.66 -18.65
N GLY A 356 -1.57 -8.92 -19.40
CA GLY A 356 -2.72 -8.15 -18.90
C GLY A 356 -2.40 -6.65 -18.98
N ILE A 357 -3.34 -5.82 -18.52
CA ILE A 357 -3.12 -4.37 -18.35
C ILE A 357 -2.19 -4.13 -17.16
N ILE A 358 -1.28 -3.19 -17.30
CA ILE A 358 -0.41 -2.66 -16.27
C ILE A 358 -1.16 -1.49 -15.63
N PHE A 359 -1.49 -1.62 -14.34
CA PHE A 359 -2.25 -0.61 -13.63
C PHE A 359 -1.38 0.59 -13.24
N ASP A 360 -1.04 1.40 -14.22
CA ASP A 360 -0.22 2.59 -14.08
C ASP A 360 -1.04 3.90 -14.09
N GLY A 361 -2.34 3.83 -14.34
CA GLY A 361 -3.24 4.99 -14.29
C GLY A 361 -3.15 5.87 -15.55
N ILE A 362 -2.48 5.38 -16.60
CA ILE A 362 -2.46 5.93 -17.96
C ILE A 362 -3.40 5.08 -18.85
N LYS A 363 -3.75 5.59 -20.03
CA LYS A 363 -4.67 4.94 -20.99
C LYS A 363 -3.94 4.22 -22.13
N ASP A 364 -2.63 4.30 -22.17
CA ASP A 364 -1.74 3.90 -23.26
C ASP A 364 -1.79 2.40 -23.53
N ASP A 365 -1.78 1.57 -22.49
CA ASP A 365 -1.99 0.11 -22.58
C ASP A 365 -3.23 -0.25 -23.41
N TRP A 366 -4.27 0.57 -23.31
CA TRP A 366 -5.56 0.36 -23.97
C TRP A 366 -5.52 0.64 -25.47
N GLU A 367 -4.52 1.38 -25.95
CA GLU A 367 -4.30 1.64 -27.38
C GLU A 367 -3.65 0.44 -28.08
N PHE A 368 -3.04 -0.50 -27.33
CA PHE A 368 -2.44 -1.73 -27.86
C PHE A 368 -3.37 -2.93 -27.81
N LEU A 369 -4.57 -2.76 -27.28
CA LEU A 369 -5.61 -3.77 -27.29
C LEU A 369 -6.70 -3.41 -28.30
N ASP A 370 -7.59 -4.37 -28.54
CA ASP A 370 -8.85 -4.11 -29.23
C ASP A 370 -9.99 -4.01 -28.19
N PRO A 371 -9.98 -3.02 -27.29
CA PRO A 371 -10.99 -2.94 -26.24
C PRO A 371 -12.33 -2.55 -26.83
N LYS A 372 -13.42 -2.93 -26.15
CA LYS A 372 -14.72 -2.38 -26.51
C LYS A 372 -14.92 -1.04 -25.81
N THR A 373 -15.16 0.00 -26.60
CA THR A 373 -15.30 1.38 -26.13
C THR A 373 -16.75 1.82 -26.05
N ILE A 374 -17.12 2.47 -24.94
CA ILE A 374 -18.48 2.93 -24.67
C ILE A 374 -18.45 4.32 -24.08
N THR A 375 -19.13 5.26 -24.74
CA THR A 375 -19.20 6.65 -24.30
C THR A 375 -20.42 6.88 -23.43
N VAL A 376 -20.20 7.37 -22.22
CA VAL A 376 -21.25 7.72 -21.26
C VAL A 376 -21.40 9.24 -21.21
N GLN A 377 -22.62 9.73 -21.42
CA GLN A 377 -22.98 11.15 -21.33
C GLN A 377 -24.02 11.37 -20.23
N ASN A 378 -23.83 12.38 -19.38
CA ASN A 378 -24.87 12.83 -18.44
C ASN A 378 -25.77 13.86 -19.13
N GLN A 379 -27.07 13.55 -19.25
CA GLN A 379 -28.05 14.39 -19.93
C GLN A 379 -28.84 15.33 -19.00
N LYS A 380 -28.71 15.23 -17.66
CA LYS A 380 -29.61 15.93 -16.73
C LYS A 380 -29.05 17.15 -15.99
N ASN A 381 -27.76 17.46 -16.10
CA ASN A 381 -27.17 18.65 -15.46
C ASN A 381 -26.58 19.62 -16.50
N GLN A 382 -26.58 20.92 -16.16
CA GLN A 382 -26.14 22.03 -17.01
C GLN A 382 -24.66 21.96 -17.49
N ASN A 383 -23.87 21.01 -16.96
CA ASN A 383 -22.52 20.70 -17.42
C ASN A 383 -22.45 19.22 -17.86
N PRO A 384 -22.61 18.92 -19.16
CA PRO A 384 -22.40 17.57 -19.67
C PRO A 384 -20.92 17.19 -19.52
N PHE A 385 -20.65 15.98 -19.03
CA PHE A 385 -19.32 15.38 -19.05
C PHE A 385 -19.35 14.12 -19.92
N HIS A 386 -18.17 13.71 -20.39
CA HIS A 386 -17.97 12.52 -21.21
C HIS A 386 -17.01 11.60 -20.46
N ILE A 387 -17.43 10.35 -20.25
CA ILE A 387 -16.57 9.29 -19.75
C ILE A 387 -16.48 8.20 -20.81
N GLU A 388 -15.27 7.87 -21.18
CA GLU A 388 -14.95 6.74 -22.03
C GLU A 388 -14.74 5.51 -21.16
N PHE A 389 -15.51 4.46 -21.41
CA PHE A 389 -15.34 3.15 -20.79
C PHE A 389 -14.72 2.20 -21.81
N ARG A 390 -13.58 1.58 -21.46
CA ARG A 390 -12.97 0.50 -22.25
C ARG A 390 -12.90 -0.76 -21.41
N TYR A 391 -12.99 -1.93 -22.05
CA TYR A 391 -12.78 -3.19 -21.35
C TYR A 391 -12.09 -4.25 -22.22
N PHE A 392 -11.37 -5.14 -21.54
CA PHE A 392 -10.64 -6.28 -22.10
C PHE A 392 -10.80 -7.48 -21.17
N LEU A 393 -11.11 -8.66 -21.71
CA LEU A 393 -11.28 -9.89 -20.93
C LEU A 393 -10.12 -10.84 -21.24
N LYS A 394 -9.46 -11.33 -20.19
CA LYS A 394 -8.36 -12.31 -20.30
C LYS A 394 -8.42 -13.28 -19.13
N ASP A 395 -8.37 -14.58 -19.40
CA ASP A 395 -8.28 -15.63 -18.38
C ASP A 395 -9.32 -15.51 -17.25
N LYS A 396 -10.56 -15.14 -17.60
CA LYS A 396 -11.66 -14.85 -16.66
C LYS A 396 -11.44 -13.63 -15.77
N ILE A 397 -10.45 -12.80 -16.06
CA ILE A 397 -10.26 -11.48 -15.47
C ILE A 397 -10.74 -10.41 -16.44
N LEU A 398 -11.72 -9.61 -16.01
CA LEU A 398 -12.19 -8.42 -16.73
C LEU A 398 -11.34 -7.23 -16.32
N TYR A 399 -10.54 -6.74 -17.24
CA TYR A 399 -9.86 -5.45 -17.14
C TYR A 399 -10.81 -4.37 -17.65
N GLY A 400 -10.91 -3.25 -16.94
CA GLY A 400 -11.70 -2.09 -17.37
C GLY A 400 -10.98 -0.76 -17.14
N MET A 401 -11.34 0.22 -17.97
CA MET A 401 -10.82 1.58 -17.95
C MET A 401 -11.97 2.57 -17.91
N LEU A 402 -11.80 3.65 -17.17
CA LEU A 402 -12.60 4.84 -17.24
C LEU A 402 -11.70 6.04 -17.47
N ALA A 403 -11.80 6.65 -18.65
CA ALA A 403 -11.10 7.89 -18.96
C ALA A 403 -12.10 9.04 -19.04
N ALA A 404 -11.73 10.18 -18.46
CA ALA A 404 -12.52 11.40 -18.58
C ALA A 404 -11.70 12.50 -19.25
N THR A 405 -12.37 13.50 -19.82
CA THR A 405 -11.71 14.61 -20.54
C THR A 405 -10.96 15.59 -19.63
N LYS A 406 -11.14 15.47 -18.31
CA LYS A 406 -10.40 16.22 -17.27
C LYS A 406 -10.13 15.28 -16.10
N PRO A 407 -9.12 15.56 -15.25
CA PRO A 407 -8.89 14.78 -14.04
C PRO A 407 -10.16 14.63 -13.21
N PHE A 408 -10.42 13.43 -12.69
CA PHE A 408 -11.64 13.14 -11.92
C PHE A 408 -11.84 14.12 -10.75
N ARG A 409 -10.76 14.54 -10.08
CA ARG A 409 -10.78 15.54 -8.99
C ARG A 409 -11.28 16.93 -9.40
N GLU A 410 -11.26 17.26 -10.70
CA GLU A 410 -11.74 18.53 -11.24
C GLU A 410 -13.19 18.43 -11.72
N LEU A 411 -13.60 17.24 -12.15
CA LEU A 411 -14.99 16.95 -12.53
C LEU A 411 -15.90 16.80 -11.32
N PHE A 412 -15.34 16.33 -10.19
CA PHE A 412 -16.07 16.05 -8.96
C PHE A 412 -15.58 16.94 -7.81
N PRO A 413 -16.47 17.66 -7.10
CA PRO A 413 -16.07 18.48 -5.94
C PRO A 413 -15.31 17.66 -4.89
N LYS A 414 -14.30 18.27 -4.24
CA LYS A 414 -13.53 17.62 -3.16
C LYS A 414 -14.44 16.93 -2.14
N GLY A 415 -14.20 15.63 -1.92
CA GLY A 415 -14.92 14.81 -0.94
C GLY A 415 -16.24 14.20 -1.44
N LYS A 416 -16.54 14.25 -2.75
CA LYS A 416 -17.65 13.48 -3.33
C LYS A 416 -17.12 12.28 -4.10
N ASP A 417 -17.60 11.11 -3.74
CA ASP A 417 -17.22 9.86 -4.38
C ASP A 417 -17.95 9.63 -5.70
N LEU A 418 -17.26 9.01 -6.65
CA LEU A 418 -17.83 8.51 -7.90
C LEU A 418 -18.20 7.02 -7.73
N TYR A 419 -19.36 6.61 -8.22
CA TYR A 419 -19.85 5.24 -8.05
C TYR A 419 -20.16 4.61 -9.40
N PHE A 420 -19.45 3.55 -9.79
CA PHE A 420 -19.80 2.73 -10.95
C PHE A 420 -20.43 1.42 -10.51
N PHE A 421 -21.46 0.95 -11.22
CA PHE A 421 -22.19 -0.25 -10.84
C PHE A 421 -22.24 -1.27 -11.99
N PHE A 422 -22.17 -2.54 -11.61
CA PHE A 422 -22.36 -3.70 -12.48
C PHE A 422 -23.63 -4.38 -11.97
N ALA A 423 -24.69 -4.39 -12.76
CA ALA A 423 -25.94 -5.05 -12.38
C ALA A 423 -26.08 -6.36 -13.14
N ASP A 424 -26.28 -7.46 -12.43
CA ASP A 424 -26.77 -8.71 -13.00
C ASP A 424 -28.26 -8.55 -13.37
N LEU A 425 -28.56 -8.78 -14.65
CA LEU A 425 -29.91 -8.73 -15.21
C LEU A 425 -30.46 -10.13 -15.49
N SER A 426 -29.89 -11.17 -14.88
CA SER A 426 -30.39 -12.55 -15.00
C SER A 426 -31.86 -12.66 -14.58
N LYS A 427 -32.56 -13.64 -15.17
CA LYS A 427 -34.00 -13.88 -14.89
C LYS A 427 -34.24 -14.37 -13.45
N GLN A 428 -33.19 -14.75 -12.73
CA GLN A 428 -33.29 -15.05 -11.30
C GLN A 428 -33.50 -13.72 -10.58
N LYS A 429 -34.64 -13.53 -9.92
CA LYS A 429 -35.09 -12.24 -9.33
C LYS A 429 -34.20 -11.70 -8.20
N GLU A 430 -32.99 -12.20 -8.05
CA GLU A 430 -32.01 -11.82 -7.05
C GLU A 430 -30.97 -10.96 -7.73
N ARG A 431 -31.05 -9.65 -7.52
CA ARG A 431 -30.11 -8.68 -8.12
C ARG A 431 -28.70 -8.93 -7.59
N ILE A 432 -27.95 -9.71 -8.34
CA ILE A 432 -26.49 -9.78 -8.46
C ILE A 432 -25.87 -8.41 -8.76
N GLY A 433 -24.98 -7.81 -7.99
CA GLY A 433 -24.27 -6.65 -8.52
C GLY A 433 -23.01 -6.36 -7.72
N PHE A 434 -21.95 -5.92 -8.42
CA PHE A 434 -20.77 -5.34 -7.77
C PHE A 434 -20.54 -3.92 -8.33
N GLY A 435 -20.09 -2.96 -7.52
CA GLY A 435 -19.90 -1.59 -7.94
C GLY A 435 -18.80 -0.97 -7.10
N PHE A 436 -18.02 -0.08 -7.69
CA PHE A 436 -16.88 0.54 -7.03
C PHE A 436 -17.12 2.01 -6.78
N LYS A 437 -16.66 2.43 -5.60
CA LYS A 437 -16.64 3.80 -5.11
C LYS A 437 -15.24 4.35 -5.29
N MET A 438 -15.12 5.58 -5.77
CA MET A 438 -13.84 6.23 -6.02
C MET A 438 -13.81 7.60 -5.37
N ASN A 439 -12.89 7.81 -4.43
CA ASN A 439 -12.53 9.15 -4.00
C ASN A 439 -11.46 9.70 -4.96
N PRO A 440 -11.64 10.89 -5.55
CA PRO A 440 -10.69 11.48 -6.48
C PRO A 440 -9.29 11.79 -5.92
N ASN A 441 -9.05 11.56 -4.62
CA ASN A 441 -7.75 11.75 -3.97
C ASN A 441 -7.08 10.42 -3.59
N ASP A 442 -7.70 9.28 -3.85
CA ASP A 442 -7.10 7.98 -3.50
C ASP A 442 -6.06 7.61 -4.56
N ALA A 443 -4.87 7.15 -4.16
CA ALA A 443 -3.90 6.57 -5.10
C ALA A 443 -4.38 5.20 -5.61
N PHE A 444 -5.09 4.46 -4.75
CA PHE A 444 -5.71 3.17 -5.05
C PHE A 444 -7.11 3.12 -4.45
N GLY A 445 -8.11 2.82 -5.28
CA GLY A 445 -9.48 2.64 -4.85
C GLY A 445 -9.81 1.17 -4.64
N TRP A 446 -10.52 0.85 -3.56
CA TRP A 446 -11.10 -0.47 -3.31
C TRP A 446 -12.52 -0.23 -2.80
N GLU A 447 -13.59 -0.80 -3.41
CA GLU A 447 -14.86 -1.10 -2.72
C GLU A 447 -15.92 -1.82 -3.61
N PHE A 448 -16.91 -2.43 -2.94
CA PHE A 448 -17.88 -3.46 -3.39
C PHE A 448 -19.38 -3.00 -3.34
N GLU A 449 -20.30 -3.63 -4.08
CA GLU A 449 -21.77 -3.35 -4.07
C GLU A 449 -22.62 -4.34 -3.26
N ARG A 450 -23.79 -3.85 -2.83
CA ARG A 450 -24.91 -4.61 -2.27
C ARG A 450 -25.64 -5.51 -3.30
N ALA A 451 -25.45 -6.83 -3.21
CA ALA A 451 -26.45 -7.80 -2.71
C ALA A 451 -26.04 -9.26 -3.00
N LYS A 452 -26.26 -10.16 -2.02
CA LYS A 452 -26.06 -11.64 -2.05
C LYS A 452 -24.64 -12.24 -2.08
N GLY A 453 -23.65 -11.48 -1.62
CA GLY A 453 -22.67 -12.07 -0.68
C GLY A 453 -21.50 -12.88 -1.25
N LYS A 454 -21.27 -12.92 -2.56
CA LYS A 454 -19.95 -13.29 -3.11
C LYS A 454 -19.29 -12.08 -3.77
N LYS A 455 -18.13 -11.69 -3.24
CA LYS A 455 -17.39 -10.48 -3.62
C LYS A 455 -16.43 -10.77 -4.77
N ARG A 456 -16.18 -9.77 -5.60
CA ARG A 456 -15.17 -9.79 -6.66
C ARG A 456 -14.21 -8.63 -6.46
N TYR A 457 -12.94 -8.92 -6.62
CA TYR A 457 -11.84 -8.00 -6.38
C TYR A 457 -11.85 -6.91 -7.44
N VAL A 458 -11.67 -5.65 -7.04
CA VAL A 458 -11.39 -4.52 -7.93
C VAL A 458 -10.11 -3.88 -7.41
N LEU A 459 -8.99 -4.16 -8.06
CA LEU A 459 -7.77 -3.36 -7.89
C LEU A 459 -7.90 -2.19 -8.85
N GLY A 460 -7.76 -0.95 -8.40
CA GLY A 460 -7.70 0.17 -9.33
C GLY A 460 -6.82 1.31 -8.89
N LYS A 461 -6.26 2.01 -9.87
CA LYS A 461 -5.38 3.16 -9.71
C LYS A 461 -6.07 4.40 -10.29
N SER A 462 -5.98 5.52 -9.58
CA SER A 462 -6.60 6.77 -10.00
C SER A 462 -5.53 7.77 -10.44
N GLY A 463 -5.37 7.93 -11.77
CA GLY A 463 -4.59 8.98 -12.40
C GLY A 463 -5.49 9.94 -13.20
N HIS A 464 -5.13 10.20 -14.46
CA HIS A 464 -6.05 10.80 -15.45
C HIS A 464 -7.12 9.80 -15.91
N VAL A 465 -6.86 8.52 -15.64
CA VAL A 465 -7.66 7.37 -16.00
C VAL A 465 -7.85 6.55 -14.72
N PHE A 466 -9.01 5.92 -14.58
CA PHE A 466 -9.22 4.89 -13.58
C PHE A 466 -9.21 3.53 -14.26
N GLU A 467 -8.27 2.70 -13.87
CA GLU A 467 -8.14 1.35 -14.40
C GLU A 467 -8.50 0.34 -13.32
N PHE A 468 -9.05 -0.80 -13.71
CA PHE A 468 -9.38 -1.85 -12.78
C PHE A 468 -9.34 -3.27 -13.36
N GLN A 469 -9.22 -4.29 -12.49
CA GLN A 469 -9.42 -5.70 -12.85
C GLN A 469 -10.43 -6.38 -11.94
N ILE A 470 -11.19 -7.33 -12.49
CA ILE A 470 -12.24 -8.08 -11.80
C ILE A 470 -12.17 -9.56 -12.12
N ASP A 471 -12.07 -10.39 -11.09
CA ASP A 471 -12.21 -11.84 -11.26
C ASP A 471 -13.67 -12.20 -11.57
N THR A 472 -13.87 -12.75 -12.76
CA THR A 472 -15.18 -13.17 -13.27
C THR A 472 -15.43 -14.67 -13.16
N SER A 473 -14.47 -15.46 -12.69
CA SER A 473 -14.48 -16.94 -12.70
C SER A 473 -15.72 -17.58 -12.07
N GLU A 474 -16.23 -17.02 -10.96
CA GLU A 474 -17.41 -17.55 -10.27
C GLU A 474 -18.74 -16.93 -10.77
N HIS A 475 -18.82 -16.38 -11.99
CA HIS A 475 -20.02 -15.61 -12.39
C HIS A 475 -21.13 -16.57 -12.78
N PRO A 476 -22.34 -16.44 -12.19
CA PRO A 476 -23.42 -17.37 -12.48
C PRO A 476 -23.91 -17.27 -13.93
N ASP A 477 -23.77 -16.10 -14.56
CA ASP A 477 -24.29 -15.83 -15.90
C ASP A 477 -23.20 -15.77 -16.98
N PRO A 478 -23.55 -16.07 -18.24
CA PRO A 478 -22.61 -16.03 -19.37
C PRO A 478 -22.29 -14.60 -19.84
N GLN A 479 -22.88 -13.58 -19.22
CA GLN A 479 -22.63 -12.17 -19.53
C GLN A 479 -22.76 -11.30 -18.27
N LEU A 480 -22.00 -10.21 -18.22
CA LEU A 480 -22.18 -9.12 -17.25
C LEU A 480 -23.00 -8.00 -17.91
N ALA A 481 -23.86 -7.36 -17.13
CA ALA A 481 -24.49 -6.09 -17.52
C ALA A 481 -23.85 -4.95 -16.73
N LEU A 482 -23.16 -4.03 -17.41
CA LEU A 482 -22.56 -2.84 -16.81
C LEU A 482 -23.52 -1.69 -16.96
N ILE A 483 -23.81 -0.98 -15.87
CA ILE A 483 -24.65 0.21 -15.93
C ILE A 483 -23.78 1.38 -15.48
N PRO A 484 -23.35 2.25 -16.41
CA PRO A 484 -22.58 3.41 -16.05
C PRO A 484 -23.49 4.38 -15.29
N LEU A 485 -23.27 4.51 -13.98
CA LEU A 485 -24.00 5.44 -13.13
C LEU A 485 -23.01 6.47 -12.62
N ILE A 486 -23.43 7.72 -12.56
CA ILE A 486 -22.61 8.81 -12.02
C ILE A 486 -23.56 9.64 -11.18
N ASN A 487 -23.63 9.34 -9.89
CA ASN A 487 -24.63 9.92 -9.02
C ASN A 487 -24.06 11.04 -8.14
N PRO A 488 -24.69 12.21 -8.05
CA PRO A 488 -24.37 13.21 -7.04
C PRO A 488 -24.86 12.85 -5.62
N GLN A 489 -23.95 12.97 -4.65
CA GLN A 489 -24.12 13.33 -3.22
C GLN A 489 -24.97 12.45 -2.28
N THR A 490 -25.98 11.69 -2.72
CA THR A 490 -26.85 10.90 -1.82
C THR A 490 -26.79 9.39 -2.02
N GLY A 491 -25.88 8.93 -2.88
CA GLY A 491 -25.79 7.52 -3.28
C GLY A 491 -27.03 7.08 -4.08
N PRO A 492 -27.05 5.85 -4.62
CA PRO A 492 -28.17 5.35 -5.41
C PRO A 492 -29.47 5.40 -4.59
N SER A 493 -30.39 6.29 -4.96
CA SER A 493 -31.75 6.28 -4.40
C SER A 493 -32.60 5.27 -5.17
N LEU A 494 -33.48 4.54 -4.48
CA LEU A 494 -34.38 3.51 -5.05
C LEU A 494 -35.20 3.94 -6.28
N TRP A 495 -35.30 5.25 -6.55
CA TRP A 495 -36.23 5.83 -7.52
C TRP A 495 -35.57 6.77 -8.56
N HIS A 496 -34.25 6.95 -8.54
CA HIS A 496 -33.52 7.85 -9.47
C HIS A 496 -32.31 7.14 -10.09
N TRP A 497 -32.57 6.06 -10.80
CA TRP A 497 -31.57 5.42 -11.65
C TRP A 497 -31.79 5.97 -13.05
N ASP A 498 -30.91 6.85 -13.51
CA ASP A 498 -30.82 7.19 -14.93
C ASP A 498 -30.10 6.03 -15.62
N TYR A 499 -30.87 4.98 -15.93
CA TYR A 499 -30.37 3.87 -16.72
C TYR A 499 -30.07 4.38 -18.13
N GLY A 500 -28.78 4.56 -18.46
CA GLY A 500 -28.36 4.24 -19.82
C GLY A 500 -28.62 2.75 -20.09
N ASP A 501 -28.73 2.34 -21.35
CA ASP A 501 -28.84 0.93 -21.69
C ASP A 501 -27.65 0.16 -21.11
N PRO A 502 -27.88 -1.01 -20.47
CA PRO A 502 -26.81 -1.80 -19.88
C PRO A 502 -25.85 -2.27 -20.95
N ILE A 503 -24.56 -2.10 -20.68
CA ILE A 503 -23.46 -2.62 -21.49
C ILE A 503 -23.38 -4.12 -21.23
N LEU A 504 -23.61 -4.94 -22.25
CA LEU A 504 -23.46 -6.39 -22.09
C LEU A 504 -22.03 -6.81 -22.42
N VAL A 505 -21.34 -7.40 -21.43
CA VAL A 505 -20.02 -8.00 -21.58
C VAL A 505 -20.17 -9.52 -21.57
N PRO A 506 -19.98 -10.20 -22.71
CA PRO A 506 -19.91 -11.66 -22.74
C PRO A 506 -18.76 -12.15 -21.86
N LEU A 507 -19.01 -13.15 -21.02
CA LEU A 507 -17.97 -13.84 -20.28
C LEU A 507 -17.61 -15.13 -21.02
N GLU A 508 -16.34 -15.26 -21.39
CA GLU A 508 -15.80 -16.52 -21.90
C GLU A 508 -15.89 -17.58 -20.78
N ARG A 509 -16.60 -18.68 -21.04
CA ARG A 509 -16.80 -19.78 -20.10
C ARG A 509 -15.81 -20.91 -20.34
#